data_AF-A0A3E1Y6V0-F1
#
_entry.id   AF-A0A3E1Y6V0-F1
#
_cell.length_a   1.000
_cell.length_b   1.000
_cell.length_c   1.000
_cell.angle_alpha   90.00
_cell.angle_beta   90.00
_cell.angle_gamma   90.00
#
_symmetry.space_group_name_H-M   'P 1'
#
loop_
_entity.id
_entity.type
_entity.pdbx_description
1 polymer ?
#
loop_
_entity_poly.entity_id
_entity_poly.type
_entity_poly.pdbx_seq_one_letter_code
_entity_poly.pdbx_strand_id
1 'polypeptide(L)'
;MNAVLLYFLMKSCLVSQDKYYSFSDNVCYFLYTVKTDWDLHLKEHGTFNLNFIKEDSRYQKISKSEFFGIWKNQNDTIIFTIADISINACGLKSARYLVSNDTLKSLNSNICLPPILILEKFRN
;
A
#
# COMPACT_ATOMS: atom_id res chain seq x y z
N MET A 1 -36.93 27.45 -20.37
CA MET A 1 -36.24 27.46 -19.06
C MET A 1 -36.05 26.01 -18.61
N ASN A 2 -35.01 25.33 -19.09
CA ASN A 2 -34.70 23.94 -18.69
C ASN A 2 -33.37 23.91 -17.95
N ALA A 3 -33.29 24.62 -16.83
CA ALA A 3 -32.15 24.59 -15.92
C ALA A 3 -32.06 23.26 -15.13
N VAL A 4 -33.13 22.46 -15.16
CA VAL A 4 -33.22 21.18 -14.42
C VAL A 4 -32.39 20.07 -15.08
N LEU A 5 -32.16 20.13 -16.39
CA LEU A 5 -31.40 19.09 -17.11
C LEU A 5 -29.89 19.17 -16.89
N LEU A 6 -29.36 20.36 -16.57
CA LEU A 6 -27.94 20.56 -16.24
C LEU A 6 -27.59 20.13 -14.81
N TYR A 7 -28.58 20.06 -13.92
CA TYR A 7 -28.36 19.66 -12.53
C TYR A 7 -28.08 18.15 -12.38
N PHE A 8 -28.58 17.32 -13.31
CA PHE A 8 -28.38 15.87 -13.28
C PHE A 8 -27.05 15.39 -13.90
N LEU A 9 -26.41 16.19 -14.75
CA LEU A 9 -25.10 15.84 -15.33
C LEU A 9 -23.92 16.21 -14.43
N MET A 10 -24.15 16.96 -13.35
CA MET A 10 -23.14 17.29 -12.34
C MET A 10 -23.30 16.49 -11.05
N LYS A 11 -23.86 15.27 -11.14
CA LYS A 11 -23.47 14.21 -10.20
C LYS A 11 -22.06 13.81 -10.60
N SER A 12 -21.11 14.68 -10.26
CA SER A 12 -19.69 14.47 -10.34
C SER A 12 -19.44 13.06 -9.83
N CYS A 13 -19.15 12.15 -10.76
CA CYS A 13 -18.43 10.93 -10.42
C CYS A 13 -17.24 11.46 -9.64
N LEU A 14 -17.22 11.24 -8.32
CA LEU A 14 -16.02 11.45 -7.53
C LEU A 14 -15.00 10.56 -8.24
N VAL A 15 -14.17 11.16 -9.08
CA VAL A 15 -13.07 10.47 -9.75
C VAL A 15 -12.28 9.88 -8.59
N SER A 16 -12.44 8.57 -8.37
CA SER A 16 -11.82 7.90 -7.24
C SER A 16 -10.38 7.71 -7.65
N GLN A 17 -9.55 8.71 -7.33
CA GLN A 17 -8.15 8.71 -7.70
C GLN A 17 -7.43 7.53 -7.05
N ASP A 18 -6.45 7.00 -7.78
CA ASP A 18 -5.46 6.10 -7.24
C ASP A 18 -4.86 6.68 -5.96
N LYS A 19 -4.58 5.81 -4.98
CA LYS A 19 -4.01 6.21 -3.70
C LYS A 19 -2.63 5.64 -3.55
N TYR A 20 -1.69 6.51 -3.22
CA TYR A 20 -0.31 6.13 -2.92
C TYR A 20 -0.10 6.20 -1.41
N TYR A 21 0.44 5.14 -0.84
CA TYR A 21 0.92 5.14 0.54
C TYR A 21 2.36 4.72 0.57
N SER A 22 3.11 5.26 1.52
CA SER A 22 4.49 4.85 1.73
C SER A 22 4.83 4.75 3.21
N PHE A 23 5.91 4.04 3.48
CA PHE A 23 6.56 4.02 4.78
C PHE A 23 8.03 3.68 4.59
N SER A 24 8.89 4.30 5.38
CA SER A 24 10.31 3.98 5.44
C SER A 24 10.68 3.78 6.89
N ASP A 25 11.39 2.69 7.15
CA ASP A 25 11.97 2.38 8.46
C ASP A 25 13.48 2.22 8.33
N ASN A 26 14.17 2.60 9.39
CA ASN A 26 15.62 2.58 9.44
C ASN A 26 16.07 2.13 10.83
N VAL A 27 16.56 0.89 10.90
CA VAL A 27 17.02 0.28 12.15
C VAL A 27 18.55 0.27 12.17
N CYS A 28 19.12 1.04 13.09
CA CYS A 28 20.56 1.11 13.30
C CYS A 28 20.99 0.12 14.39
N TYR A 29 21.98 -0.71 14.06
CA TYR A 29 22.71 -1.56 14.98
C TYR A 29 24.14 -1.03 15.14
N PHE A 30 24.87 -1.52 16.14
CA PHE A 30 26.22 -1.04 16.44
C PHE A 30 27.19 -1.13 15.23
N LEU A 31 27.05 -2.14 14.37
CA LEU A 31 27.95 -2.38 13.23
C LEU A 31 27.28 -2.23 11.87
N TYR A 32 25.97 -2.02 11.81
CA TYR A 32 25.24 -2.06 10.55
C TYR A 32 23.88 -1.41 10.63
N THR A 33 23.31 -1.14 9.47
CA THR A 33 22.00 -0.53 9.32
C THR A 33 21.14 -1.38 8.40
N VAL A 34 19.86 -1.51 8.77
CA VAL A 34 18.84 -2.11 7.92
C VAL A 34 17.83 -1.03 7.58
N LYS A 35 17.78 -0.65 6.30
CA LYS A 35 16.77 0.26 5.76
C LYS A 35 15.70 -0.56 5.04
N THR A 36 14.45 -0.23 5.28
CA THR A 36 13.31 -0.85 4.60
C THR A 36 12.35 0.23 4.12
N ASP A 37 11.99 0.16 2.84
CA ASP A 37 11.07 1.08 2.20
C ASP A 37 9.87 0.29 1.65
N TRP A 38 8.68 0.83 1.82
CA TRP A 38 7.42 0.31 1.30
C TRP A 38 6.71 1.39 0.51
N ASP A 39 6.29 1.05 -0.70
CA ASP A 39 5.46 1.90 -1.56
C ASP A 39 4.25 1.09 -2.02
N LEU A 40 3.06 1.48 -1.55
CA LEU A 40 1.78 0.89 -1.92
C LEU A 40 1.04 1.82 -2.90
N HIS A 41 0.63 1.27 -4.03
CA HIS A 41 -0.27 1.89 -4.97
C HIS A 41 -1.59 1.13 -4.98
N LEU A 42 -2.65 1.76 -4.49
CA LEU A 42 -4.02 1.27 -4.62
C LEU A 42 -4.66 1.89 -5.85
N LYS A 43 -4.97 1.04 -6.83
CA LYS A 43 -5.64 1.47 -8.06
C LYS A 43 -7.16 1.46 -7.88
N GLU A 44 -7.84 2.41 -8.51
CA GLU A 44 -9.31 2.58 -8.43
C GLU A 44 -10.09 1.29 -8.74
N HIS A 45 -9.63 0.53 -9.74
CA HIS A 45 -10.29 -0.69 -10.22
C HIS A 45 -10.06 -1.92 -9.33
N GLY A 46 -9.71 -1.73 -8.06
CA GLY A 46 -9.62 -2.80 -7.06
C GLY A 46 -8.36 -3.65 -7.17
N THR A 47 -7.30 -3.16 -7.83
CA THR A 47 -5.98 -3.80 -7.85
C THR A 47 -4.96 -2.99 -7.07
N PHE A 48 -3.91 -3.63 -6.59
CA PHE A 48 -2.82 -2.95 -5.90
C PHE A 48 -1.46 -3.43 -6.39
N ASN A 49 -0.46 -2.58 -6.18
CA ASN A 49 0.95 -2.93 -6.23
C ASN A 49 1.62 -2.48 -4.93
N LEU A 50 2.34 -3.37 -4.25
CA LEU A 50 3.17 -3.06 -3.09
C LEU A 50 4.61 -3.39 -3.41
N ASN A 51 5.46 -2.37 -3.46
CA ASN A 51 6.89 -2.50 -3.56
C ASN A 51 7.50 -2.53 -2.16
N PHE A 52 8.39 -3.48 -1.94
CA PHE A 52 9.20 -3.61 -0.73
C PHE A 52 10.68 -3.63 -1.11
N ILE A 53 11.46 -2.75 -0.52
CA ILE A 53 12.91 -2.68 -0.70
C ILE A 53 13.54 -2.82 0.68
N LYS A 54 14.53 -3.71 0.80
CA LYS A 54 15.35 -3.88 1.99
C LYS A 54 16.81 -3.75 1.62
N GLU A 55 17.50 -2.85 2.30
CA GLU A 55 18.95 -2.68 2.22
C GLU A 55 19.57 -3.07 3.57
N ASP A 56 20.54 -3.98 3.52
CA ASP A 56 21.27 -4.44 4.71
C ASP A 56 22.77 -4.17 4.50
N SER A 57 23.31 -3.21 5.28
CA SER A 57 24.68 -2.76 5.11
C SER A 57 25.72 -3.83 5.46
N ARG A 58 25.36 -4.88 6.21
CA ARG A 58 26.26 -6.00 6.52
C ARG A 58 26.69 -6.77 5.27
N TYR A 59 25.72 -6.96 4.38
CA TYR A 59 25.87 -7.80 3.20
C TYR A 59 26.03 -6.97 1.92
N GLN A 60 25.96 -5.64 2.02
CA GLN A 60 25.91 -4.71 0.87
C GLN A 60 24.86 -5.17 -0.17
N LYS A 61 23.74 -5.70 0.33
CA LYS A 61 22.73 -6.37 -0.48
C LYS A 61 21.43 -5.60 -0.42
N ILE A 62 20.87 -5.32 -1.60
CA ILE A 62 19.53 -4.79 -1.78
C ILE A 62 18.63 -5.95 -2.19
N SER A 63 17.57 -6.17 -1.42
CA SER A 63 16.52 -7.13 -1.74
C SER A 63 15.26 -6.36 -2.14
N LYS A 64 14.67 -6.71 -3.28
CA LYS A 64 13.43 -6.10 -3.75
C LYS A 64 12.36 -7.18 -3.86
N SER A 65 11.14 -6.84 -3.49
CA SER A 65 9.97 -7.70 -3.66
C SER A 65 8.80 -6.83 -4.10
N GLU A 66 8.06 -7.33 -5.08
CA GLU A 66 6.88 -6.67 -5.61
C GLU A 66 5.69 -7.61 -5.40
N PHE A 67 4.61 -7.07 -4.86
CA PHE A 67 3.37 -7.81 -4.60
C PHE A 67 2.25 -7.16 -5.37
N PHE A 68 1.60 -7.93 -6.23
CA PHE A 68 0.41 -7.48 -6.94
C PHE A 68 -0.80 -8.33 -6.59
N GLY A 69 -1.97 -7.74 -6.70
CA GLY A 69 -3.20 -8.44 -6.39
C GLY A 69 -4.41 -7.54 -6.41
N ILE A 70 -5.45 -7.98 -5.71
CA ILE A 70 -6.70 -7.25 -5.56
C ILE A 70 -6.88 -6.72 -4.15
N TRP A 71 -7.55 -5.60 -4.02
CA TRP A 71 -7.93 -5.04 -2.73
C TRP A 71 -9.43 -4.82 -2.63
N LYS A 72 -9.94 -4.91 -1.41
CA LYS A 72 -11.35 -4.63 -1.11
C LYS A 72 -11.46 -3.90 0.22
N ASN A 73 -12.30 -2.85 0.25
CA ASN A 73 -12.73 -2.24 1.50
C ASN A 73 -13.90 -3.03 2.11
N GLN A 74 -13.80 -3.25 3.41
CA GLN A 74 -14.82 -3.86 4.27
C GLN A 74 -14.89 -3.04 5.54
N ASN A 75 -15.84 -2.11 5.60
CA ASN A 75 -15.98 -1.12 6.67
C ASN A 75 -14.71 -0.26 6.83
N ASP A 76 -14.10 -0.29 8.00
CA ASP A 76 -12.86 0.37 8.38
C ASP A 76 -11.61 -0.45 8.03
N THR A 77 -11.77 -1.60 7.39
CA THR A 77 -10.66 -2.49 7.05
C THR A 77 -10.49 -2.59 5.54
N ILE A 78 -9.25 -2.53 5.06
CA ILE A 78 -8.89 -2.90 3.69
C ILE A 78 -8.20 -4.27 3.69
N ILE A 79 -8.62 -5.13 2.76
CA ILE A 79 -8.10 -6.49 2.62
C ILE A 79 -7.38 -6.58 1.28
N PHE A 80 -6.12 -7.00 1.31
CA PHE A 80 -5.32 -7.30 0.14
C PHE A 80 -5.24 -8.80 -0.07
N THR A 81 -5.51 -9.27 -1.28
CA THR A 81 -5.33 -10.65 -1.72
C THR A 81 -4.27 -10.65 -2.81
N ILE A 82 -3.11 -11.26 -2.54
CA ILE A 82 -1.99 -11.31 -3.46
C ILE A 82 -2.28 -12.34 -4.54
N ALA A 83 -2.09 -11.97 -5.80
CA ALA A 83 -2.31 -12.82 -6.96
C ALA A 83 -1.10 -13.71 -7.28
N ASP A 84 0.12 -13.23 -7.01
CA ASP A 84 1.34 -13.97 -7.31
C ASP A 84 1.97 -14.62 -6.08
N ILE A 85 2.11 -15.93 -6.17
CA ILE A 85 2.74 -16.78 -5.17
C ILE A 85 4.20 -17.06 -5.59
N SER A 86 4.72 -16.40 -6.64
CA SER A 86 6.14 -16.47 -6.97
C SER A 86 6.94 -16.25 -5.69
N ILE A 87 7.86 -17.19 -5.42
CA ILE A 87 8.48 -17.52 -4.12
C ILE A 87 8.90 -16.24 -3.41
N ASN A 88 7.96 -15.64 -2.68
CA ASN A 88 8.17 -14.41 -1.98
C ASN A 88 8.73 -14.82 -0.63
N ALA A 89 9.84 -14.21 -0.22
CA ALA A 89 10.51 -14.53 1.05
C ALA A 89 9.58 -14.38 2.29
N CYS A 90 8.38 -13.82 2.07
CA CYS A 90 7.40 -13.39 3.04
C CYS A 90 6.20 -14.34 3.17
N GLY A 91 5.99 -15.27 2.20
CA GLY A 91 4.91 -16.26 2.21
C GLY A 91 3.49 -15.67 2.31
N LEU A 92 3.30 -14.41 1.90
CA LEU A 92 2.06 -13.68 2.14
C LEU A 92 1.02 -14.02 1.08
N LYS A 93 -0.16 -14.50 1.50
CA LYS A 93 -1.34 -14.69 0.63
C LYS A 93 -2.34 -13.54 0.71
N SER A 94 -2.46 -12.96 1.90
CA SER A 94 -3.33 -11.81 2.14
C SER A 94 -2.80 -10.93 3.27
N ALA A 95 -3.20 -9.66 3.23
CA ALA A 95 -2.94 -8.68 4.27
C ALA A 95 -4.24 -7.97 4.65
N ARG A 96 -4.33 -7.51 5.90
CA ARG A 96 -5.45 -6.70 6.38
C ARG A 96 -4.90 -5.45 7.04
N TYR A 97 -5.49 -4.31 6.71
CA TYR A 97 -5.13 -3.05 7.33
C TYR A 97 -6.37 -2.34 7.83
N LEU A 98 -6.29 -1.74 9.01
CA LEU A 98 -7.27 -0.78 9.49
C LEU A 98 -7.01 0.58 8.82
N VAL A 99 -8.03 1.12 8.18
CA VAL A 99 -8.03 2.46 7.57
C VAL A 99 -8.33 3.48 8.66
N SER A 100 -7.42 4.43 8.86
CA SER A 100 -7.60 5.53 9.80
C SER A 100 -7.07 6.82 9.18
N ASN A 101 -7.99 7.67 8.71
CA ASN A 101 -7.69 8.90 7.98
C ASN A 101 -6.72 8.63 6.81
N ASP A 102 -5.52 9.19 6.91
CA ASP A 102 -4.44 9.11 5.93
C ASP A 102 -3.48 7.95 6.22
N THR A 103 -3.90 6.94 7.00
CA THR A 103 -3.02 5.82 7.39
C THR A 103 -3.69 4.47 7.22
N LEU A 104 -2.90 3.46 6.87
CA LEU A 104 -3.26 2.05 6.91
C LEU A 104 -2.42 1.38 7.99
N LYS A 105 -3.04 0.86 9.03
CA LYS A 105 -2.36 0.14 10.12
C LYS A 105 -2.47 -1.35 9.89
N SER A 106 -1.36 -2.06 9.77
CA SER A 106 -1.41 -3.51 9.55
C SER A 106 -2.03 -4.19 10.76
N LEU A 107 -3.02 -5.05 10.50
CA LEU A 107 -3.61 -5.93 11.52
C LEU A 107 -2.82 -7.23 11.68
N ASN A 108 -1.87 -7.50 10.78
CA ASN A 108 -1.04 -8.70 10.80
C ASN A 108 0.42 -8.31 11.08
N SER A 109 1.08 -9.07 11.96
CA SER A 109 2.54 -8.98 12.17
C SER A 109 3.26 -9.87 11.14
N ASN A 110 3.62 -9.31 9.98
CA ASN A 110 4.50 -9.98 9.02
C ASN A 110 5.71 -9.07 8.73
N ILE A 111 6.90 -9.65 8.69
CA ILE A 111 8.18 -8.93 8.51
C ILE A 111 8.26 -8.13 7.21
N CYS A 112 7.45 -8.48 6.21
CA CYS A 112 7.44 -7.81 4.91
C CYS A 112 6.30 -6.81 4.74
N LEU A 113 5.38 -6.74 5.71
CA LEU A 113 4.37 -5.70 5.75
C LEU A 113 4.81 -4.63 6.75
N PRO A 114 4.72 -3.35 6.37
CA PRO A 114 5.00 -2.29 7.32
C PRO A 114 3.89 -2.26 8.39
N PRO A 115 4.22 -1.89 9.63
CA PRO A 115 3.22 -1.75 10.69
C PRO A 115 2.20 -0.64 10.37
N ILE A 116 2.63 0.36 9.61
CA ILE A 116 1.82 1.49 9.19
C ILE A 116 2.25 1.94 7.78
N LEU A 117 1.28 2.38 6.98
CA LEU A 117 1.48 3.05 5.70
C LEU A 117 0.79 4.41 5.76
N ILE A 118 1.41 5.44 5.18
CA ILE A 118 0.97 6.83 5.26
C ILE A 118 0.62 7.30 3.86
N LEU A 119 -0.56 7.91 3.68
CA LEU A 119 -1.04 8.42 2.40
C LEU A 119 -0.14 9.58 1.92
N GLU A 120 0.37 9.45 0.70
CA GLU A 120 1.12 10.50 0.04
C GLU A 120 0.15 11.43 -0.71
N LYS A 121 0.03 12.67 -0.25
CA LYS A 121 -0.91 13.66 -0.80
C LYS A 121 -0.45 14.32 -2.10
N PHE A 122 0.78 14.06 -2.55
CA PHE A 122 1.42 14.77 -3.67
C PHE A 122 2.08 13.85 -4.72
N ARG A 123 1.80 12.55 -4.69
CA ARG A 123 2.24 11.62 -5.72
C ARG A 123 1.14 11.51 -6.77
N ASN A 124 1.38 12.08 -7.97
CA ASN A 124 0.53 11.94 -9.15
C ASN A 124 1.03 10.81 -10.04
#